data_AF-A0A8S1CXG2-F1
#
_entry.id   AF-A0A8S1CXG2-F1
#
_cell.length_a   1.000
_cell.length_b   1.000
_cell.length_c   1.000
_cell.angle_alpha   90.00
_cell.angle_beta   90.00
_cell.angle_gamma   90.00
#
_symmetry.space_group_name_H-M   'P 1'
#
loop_
_entity.id
_entity.type
_entity.pdbx_description
1 polymer ?
#
loop_
_entity_poly.entity_id
_entity_poly.type
_entity_poly.pdbx_seq_one_letter_code
_entity_poly.pdbx_strand_id
1 'polypeptide(L)'
;MFTPSAKDLWKTYNQFPQPTPLLTRIKQDCYEYPECSQQDFFAHQPGENNNLNAAGPPDSVAARREANRLQQRRRLANESPEKRAARLEAQRIQQHLRLASESPEQRASRLQALRERQRYRLAHETPNQRASRLTALRERQRIRLASETPDQRAKRLEALRDRQRYRLAHESGQQRAARLAGLWERQRSRLATETPDQRAKRLEALRIRQRQRIANESAEQRAMRLADLRHRQRIRLANESPEKRASRLEALRLRQQQRLASESPEQRAARLMAARIRQQQRLANESKEERAARFAGIKRRRRMSCSTQSSACPSLSVYVPRKPLPPLLRSPPPAPPPTPFHTPPSPNHAAKQAFRRTG
;
A
#
# COMPACT_ATOMS: atom_id res chain seq x y z
N MET A 1 -8.63 46.62 17.43
CA MET A 1 -8.86 45.32 18.07
C MET A 1 -9.84 45.53 19.20
N PHE A 2 -11.11 45.19 19.01
CA PHE A 2 -12.17 45.30 20.02
C PHE A 2 -12.57 43.88 20.43
N THR A 3 -12.39 43.54 21.70
CA THR A 3 -12.88 42.28 22.26
C THR A 3 -14.33 42.49 22.72
N PRO A 4 -15.29 41.64 22.30
CA PRO A 4 -16.68 41.79 22.71
C PRO A 4 -16.86 41.40 24.19
N SER A 5 -17.75 42.12 24.86
CA SER A 5 -18.05 41.98 26.29
C SER A 5 -18.80 40.68 26.57
N ALA A 6 -18.56 40.06 27.73
CA ALA A 6 -19.17 38.80 28.14
C ALA A 6 -20.71 38.81 28.17
N LYS A 7 -21.35 39.99 28.17
CA LYS A 7 -22.81 40.13 28.06
C LYS A 7 -23.34 39.93 26.63
N ASP A 8 -22.52 40.13 25.61
CA ASP A 8 -22.93 39.98 24.21
C ASP A 8 -22.97 38.51 23.76
N LEU A 9 -22.21 37.64 24.45
CA LEU A 9 -22.17 36.20 24.17
C LEU A 9 -23.39 35.44 24.70
N TRP A 10 -24.18 36.01 25.61
CA TRP A 10 -25.33 35.31 26.20
C TRP A 10 -26.62 35.48 25.38
N LYS A 11 -26.74 36.56 24.59
CA LYS A 11 -27.92 36.82 23.76
C LYS A 11 -27.99 35.96 22.48
N THR A 12 -26.88 35.42 22.01
CA THR A 12 -26.84 34.57 20.81
C THR A 12 -27.14 33.09 21.08
N TYR A 13 -27.28 32.67 22.35
CA TYR A 13 -27.46 31.25 22.69
C TYR A 13 -28.93 30.79 22.81
N ASN A 14 -29.91 31.70 22.74
CA ASN A 14 -31.33 31.40 22.95
C ASN A 14 -32.21 31.49 21.69
N GLN A 15 -31.62 31.35 20.50
CA GLN A 15 -32.37 31.19 19.25
C GLN A 15 -31.99 29.85 18.59
N PHE A 16 -32.37 28.74 19.22
CA PHE A 16 -32.48 27.45 18.54
C PHE A 16 -33.95 27.02 18.53
N PRO A 17 -34.50 26.61 17.38
CA PRO A 17 -35.88 26.18 17.26
C PRO A 17 -36.11 24.88 18.07
N GLN A 18 -37.27 24.82 18.72
CA GLN A 18 -37.75 23.66 19.46
C GLN A 18 -37.68 22.38 18.61
N PRO A 19 -37.23 21.23 19.16
CA PRO A 19 -37.22 19.99 18.41
C PRO A 19 -38.65 19.52 18.13
N THR A 20 -38.95 19.29 16.86
CA THR A 20 -40.23 18.70 16.41
C THR A 20 -40.40 17.26 16.92
N PRO A 21 -41.63 16.81 17.20
CA PRO A 21 -41.88 15.48 17.73
C PRO A 21 -41.98 14.47 16.57
N LEU A 22 -40.83 14.00 16.07
CA LEU A 22 -40.78 12.87 15.11
C LEU A 22 -40.08 11.65 15.74
N LEU A 23 -40.52 11.27 16.95
CA LEU A 23 -39.99 10.11 17.68
C LEU A 23 -41.09 9.18 18.20
N THR A 24 -42.20 9.07 17.46
CA THR A 24 -43.29 8.12 17.72
C THR A 24 -43.52 7.11 16.59
N ARG A 25 -42.58 6.96 15.64
CA ARG A 25 -42.79 6.05 14.48
C ARG A 25 -41.64 5.11 14.13
N ILE A 26 -40.82 4.72 15.12
CA ILE A 26 -39.83 3.63 14.97
C ILE A 26 -39.89 2.70 16.19
N LYS A 27 -41.10 2.35 16.63
CA LYS A 27 -41.33 1.35 17.69
C LYS A 27 -42.25 0.20 17.24
N GLN A 28 -42.51 0.06 15.95
CA GLN A 28 -43.42 -0.98 15.45
C GLN A 28 -42.76 -2.09 14.60
N ASP A 29 -41.57 -1.91 14.02
CA ASP A 29 -41.11 -2.87 12.98
C ASP A 29 -39.82 -3.64 13.31
N CYS A 30 -39.57 -4.03 14.56
CA CYS A 30 -38.39 -4.84 14.92
C CYS A 30 -38.70 -5.93 15.95
N TYR A 31 -39.72 -6.77 15.72
CA TYR A 31 -39.83 -8.09 16.34
C TYR A 31 -40.52 -9.09 15.39
N GLU A 32 -39.85 -9.43 14.31
CA GLU A 32 -40.06 -10.72 13.64
C GLU A 32 -38.71 -11.46 13.67
N TYR A 33 -38.56 -12.35 14.64
CA TYR A 33 -37.58 -13.42 14.59
C TYR A 33 -38.32 -14.70 14.17
N PRO A 34 -37.77 -15.48 13.22
CA PRO A 34 -38.42 -16.69 12.73
C PRO A 34 -38.47 -17.75 13.82
N GLU A 35 -39.60 -18.45 13.83
CA GLU A 35 -39.90 -19.60 14.68
C GLU A 35 -38.75 -20.62 14.65
N CYS A 36 -37.97 -20.68 15.73
CA CYS A 36 -37.11 -21.81 16.01
C CYS A 36 -37.95 -22.81 16.81
N SER A 37 -38.39 -23.84 16.12
CA SER A 37 -39.21 -24.95 16.59
C SER A 37 -38.80 -25.44 17.98
N GLN A 38 -39.70 -25.26 18.94
CA GLN A 38 -39.70 -25.84 20.29
C GLN A 38 -40.07 -27.33 20.25
N GLN A 39 -39.44 -28.10 19.37
CA GLN A 39 -39.47 -29.55 19.39
C GLN A 39 -38.00 -30.00 19.42
N ASP A 40 -37.69 -30.95 20.30
CA ASP A 40 -36.36 -31.52 20.54
C ASP A 40 -35.48 -30.83 21.58
N PHE A 41 -35.99 -30.66 22.81
CA PHE A 41 -35.12 -30.63 24.00
C PHE A 41 -35.80 -31.23 25.25
N PHE A 42 -36.51 -32.34 25.07
CA PHE A 42 -36.99 -33.21 26.15
C PHE A 42 -36.50 -34.64 25.88
N ALA A 43 -35.19 -34.89 26.05
CA ALA A 43 -34.66 -36.24 26.13
C ALA A 43 -33.30 -36.20 26.82
N HIS A 44 -33.33 -36.23 28.15
CA HIS A 44 -32.40 -36.97 29.01
C HIS A 44 -32.80 -36.65 30.46
N GLN A 45 -33.82 -37.38 30.92
CA GLN A 45 -34.01 -37.56 32.35
C GLN A 45 -32.78 -38.30 32.89
N PRO A 46 -32.06 -37.81 33.91
CA PRO A 46 -31.29 -38.72 34.74
C PRO A 46 -32.30 -39.65 35.39
N GLY A 47 -32.10 -40.97 35.25
CA GLY A 47 -32.95 -41.98 35.85
C GLY A 47 -33.14 -41.71 37.33
N GLU A 48 -34.31 -41.20 37.68
CA GLU A 48 -34.84 -41.21 39.03
C GLU A 48 -35.07 -42.68 39.35
N ASN A 49 -34.08 -43.31 39.97
CA ASN A 49 -34.27 -44.58 40.64
C ASN A 49 -35.46 -44.42 41.57
N ASN A 50 -36.55 -45.10 41.22
CA ASN A 50 -37.74 -45.29 42.03
C ASN A 50 -37.34 -45.90 43.37
N ASN A 51 -37.03 -45.05 44.34
CA ASN A 51 -37.06 -45.40 45.75
C ASN A 51 -38.30 -44.73 46.36
N LEU A 52 -39.46 -45.27 45.97
CA LEU A 52 -40.75 -45.03 46.61
C LEU A 52 -40.72 -45.68 48.00
N ASN A 53 -39.95 -45.12 48.93
CA ASN A 53 -40.00 -45.39 50.37
C ASN A 53 -39.07 -44.42 51.11
N ALA A 54 -39.35 -43.12 51.01
CA ALA A 54 -38.84 -42.12 51.94
C ALA A 54 -39.83 -40.95 52.07
N ALA A 55 -41.13 -41.25 52.13
CA ALA A 55 -42.09 -40.33 52.72
C ALA A 55 -41.83 -40.30 54.23
N GLY A 56 -40.88 -39.46 54.64
CA GLY A 56 -40.79 -39.04 56.04
C GLY A 56 -42.13 -38.43 56.47
N PRO A 57 -42.41 -38.38 57.79
CA PRO A 57 -43.74 -38.02 58.30
C PRO A 57 -44.26 -36.73 57.66
N PRO A 58 -45.57 -36.63 57.36
CA PRO A 58 -46.19 -35.44 56.73
C PRO A 58 -45.94 -34.13 57.51
N ASP A 59 -45.49 -34.23 58.76
CA ASP A 59 -45.12 -33.11 59.64
C ASP A 59 -43.63 -32.76 59.65
N SER A 60 -42.80 -33.27 58.73
CA SER A 60 -41.39 -32.87 58.67
C SER A 60 -41.23 -31.39 58.30
N VAL A 61 -40.29 -30.69 58.94
CA VAL A 61 -39.97 -29.28 58.64
C VAL A 61 -39.56 -29.09 57.17
N ALA A 62 -39.00 -30.12 56.54
CA ALA A 62 -38.66 -30.13 55.12
C ALA A 62 -39.91 -30.07 54.22
N ALA A 63 -40.92 -30.91 54.46
CA ALA A 63 -42.18 -30.91 53.72
C ALA A 63 -42.93 -29.57 53.84
N ARG A 64 -42.98 -28.98 55.05
CA ARG A 64 -43.57 -27.65 55.27
C ARG A 64 -42.81 -26.53 54.53
N ARG A 65 -41.49 -26.61 54.44
CA ARG A 65 -40.67 -25.65 53.66
C ARG A 65 -40.93 -25.79 52.17
N GLU A 66 -41.09 -27.00 51.65
CA GLU A 66 -41.38 -27.25 50.24
C GLU A 66 -42.78 -26.80 49.83
N ALA A 67 -43.80 -27.08 50.66
CA ALA A 67 -45.16 -26.58 50.46
C ALA A 67 -45.21 -25.04 50.41
N ASN A 68 -44.49 -24.36 51.32
CA ASN A 68 -44.37 -22.90 51.31
C ASN A 68 -43.66 -22.36 50.05
N ARG A 69 -42.58 -23.01 49.59
CA ARG A 69 -41.93 -22.64 48.32
C ARG A 69 -42.89 -22.79 47.14
N LEU A 70 -43.68 -23.87 47.11
CA LEU A 70 -44.65 -24.12 46.05
C LEU A 70 -45.76 -23.05 46.04
N GLN A 71 -46.29 -22.70 47.21
CA GLN A 71 -47.30 -21.64 47.35
C GLN A 71 -46.73 -20.26 46.94
N GLN A 72 -45.49 -19.95 47.32
CA GLN A 72 -44.80 -18.73 46.88
C GLN A 72 -44.60 -18.71 45.36
N ARG A 73 -44.18 -19.84 44.75
CA ARG A 73 -44.06 -19.95 43.29
C ARG A 73 -45.41 -19.71 42.59
N ARG A 74 -46.50 -20.25 43.12
CA ARG A 74 -47.86 -20.01 42.60
C ARG A 74 -48.26 -18.53 42.71
N ARG A 75 -47.98 -17.89 43.85
CA ARG A 75 -48.25 -16.45 44.04
C ARG A 75 -47.45 -15.58 43.07
N LEU A 76 -46.18 -15.91 42.83
CA LEU A 76 -45.33 -15.18 41.89
C LEU A 76 -45.70 -15.45 40.42
N ALA A 77 -46.19 -16.65 40.10
CA ALA A 77 -46.65 -16.99 38.76
C ALA A 77 -47.93 -16.24 38.38
N ASN A 78 -48.84 -16.05 39.35
CA ASN A 78 -50.11 -15.35 39.16
C ASN A 78 -50.03 -13.84 39.47
N GLU A 79 -48.81 -13.30 39.59
CA GLU A 79 -48.58 -11.89 39.89
C GLU A 79 -48.90 -11.02 38.66
N SER A 80 -49.73 -9.98 38.83
CA SER A 80 -49.99 -8.99 37.78
C SER A 80 -48.69 -8.28 37.37
N PRO A 81 -48.54 -7.85 36.10
CA PRO A 81 -47.32 -7.19 35.62
C PRO A 81 -46.94 -5.94 36.45
N GLU A 82 -47.92 -5.15 36.90
CA GLU A 82 -47.70 -3.96 37.74
C GLU A 82 -47.14 -4.31 39.12
N LYS A 83 -47.78 -5.25 39.84
CA LYS A 83 -47.27 -5.74 41.12
C LYS A 83 -45.87 -6.34 41.01
N ARG A 84 -45.61 -7.09 39.93
CA ARG A 84 -44.29 -7.63 39.61
C ARG A 84 -43.26 -6.53 39.39
N ALA A 85 -43.61 -5.48 38.66
CA ALA A 85 -42.74 -4.33 38.43
C ALA A 85 -42.40 -3.62 39.75
N ALA A 86 -43.41 -3.31 40.58
CA ALA A 86 -43.23 -2.67 41.88
C ALA A 86 -42.36 -3.51 42.83
N ARG A 87 -42.56 -4.83 42.88
CA ARG A 87 -41.73 -5.74 43.68
C ARG A 87 -40.27 -5.77 43.19
N LEU A 88 -40.05 -5.83 41.88
CA LEU A 88 -38.70 -5.80 41.31
C LEU A 88 -38.02 -4.44 41.53
N GLU A 89 -38.77 -3.35 41.48
CA GLU A 89 -38.27 -2.01 41.78
C GLU A 89 -37.85 -1.88 43.24
N ALA A 90 -38.69 -2.33 44.19
CA ALA A 90 -38.33 -2.38 45.61
C ALA A 90 -37.06 -3.21 45.85
N GLN A 91 -36.91 -4.36 45.17
CA GLN A 91 -35.70 -5.17 45.23
C GLN A 91 -34.47 -4.44 44.66
N ARG A 92 -34.61 -3.71 43.53
CA ARG A 92 -33.53 -2.90 42.95
C ARG A 92 -33.09 -1.79 43.90
N ILE A 93 -34.04 -1.11 44.53
CA ILE A 93 -33.77 -0.04 45.50
C ILE A 93 -33.00 -0.60 46.71
N GLN A 94 -33.45 -1.70 47.29
CA GLN A 94 -32.75 -2.35 48.41
C GLN A 94 -31.34 -2.81 48.02
N GLN A 95 -31.18 -3.39 46.82
CA GLN A 95 -29.86 -3.76 46.31
C GLN A 95 -28.97 -2.55 46.13
N HIS A 96 -29.50 -1.45 45.59
CA HIS A 96 -28.75 -0.20 45.41
C HIS A 96 -28.28 0.36 46.75
N LEU A 97 -29.16 0.40 47.76
CA LEU A 97 -28.81 0.84 49.12
C LEU A 97 -27.71 -0.04 49.72
N ARG A 98 -27.84 -1.37 49.60
CA ARG A 98 -26.81 -2.31 50.06
C ARG A 98 -25.47 -2.06 49.37
N LEU A 99 -25.47 -1.89 48.04
CA LEU A 99 -24.25 -1.63 47.25
C LEU A 99 -23.62 -0.27 47.58
N ALA A 100 -24.44 0.75 47.88
CA ALA A 100 -23.98 2.07 48.26
C ALA A 100 -23.33 2.09 49.66
N SER A 101 -23.81 1.24 50.57
CA SER A 101 -23.24 1.08 51.91
C SER A 101 -22.10 0.06 52.00
N GLU A 102 -21.66 -0.53 50.88
CA GLU A 102 -20.57 -1.51 50.89
C GLU A 102 -19.23 -0.87 51.30
N SER A 103 -18.51 -1.52 52.20
CA SER A 103 -17.12 -1.16 52.49
C SER A 103 -16.23 -1.48 51.27
N PRO A 104 -15.07 -0.81 51.10
CA PRO A 104 -14.16 -1.10 50.00
C PRO A 104 -13.67 -2.57 49.99
N GLU A 105 -13.49 -3.19 51.16
CA GLU A 105 -13.11 -4.60 51.30
C GLU A 105 -14.24 -5.54 50.87
N GLN A 106 -15.47 -5.28 51.32
CA GLN A 106 -16.65 -6.05 50.91
C GLN A 106 -16.87 -5.95 49.40
N ARG A 107 -16.70 -4.75 48.83
CA ARG A 107 -16.74 -4.52 47.39
C ARG A 107 -15.65 -5.29 46.66
N ALA A 108 -14.42 -5.28 47.16
CA ALA A 108 -13.30 -6.01 46.56
C ALA A 108 -13.56 -7.53 46.57
N SER A 109 -14.00 -8.08 47.71
CA SER A 109 -14.38 -9.49 47.85
C SER A 109 -15.52 -9.89 46.90
N ARG A 110 -16.58 -9.07 46.83
CA ARG A 110 -17.69 -9.29 45.88
C ARG A 110 -17.22 -9.27 44.43
N LEU A 111 -16.38 -8.31 44.05
CA LEU A 111 -15.83 -8.23 42.69
C LEU A 111 -14.90 -9.40 42.38
N GLN A 112 -14.13 -9.88 43.35
CA GLN A 112 -13.28 -11.05 43.20
C GLN A 112 -14.12 -12.31 42.96
N ALA A 113 -15.13 -12.57 43.81
CA ALA A 113 -16.04 -13.69 43.63
C ALA A 113 -16.77 -13.63 42.27
N LEU A 114 -17.15 -12.44 41.79
CA LEU A 114 -17.73 -12.26 40.45
C LEU A 114 -16.73 -12.59 39.33
N ARG A 115 -15.46 -12.17 39.44
CA ARG A 115 -14.40 -12.50 38.48
C ARG A 115 -14.13 -14.01 38.46
N GLU A 116 -14.10 -14.67 39.61
CA GLU A 116 -13.89 -16.11 39.73
C GLU A 116 -15.04 -16.90 39.09
N ARG A 117 -16.30 -16.55 39.39
CA ARG A 117 -17.47 -17.13 38.71
C ARG A 117 -17.44 -16.90 37.21
N GLN A 118 -16.98 -15.74 36.75
CA GLN A 118 -16.83 -15.46 35.32
C GLN A 118 -15.74 -16.31 34.68
N ARG A 119 -14.57 -16.44 35.32
CA ARG A 119 -13.47 -17.30 34.87
C ARG A 119 -13.93 -18.76 34.76
N TYR A 120 -14.63 -19.25 35.78
CA TYR A 120 -15.19 -20.60 35.78
C TYR A 120 -16.14 -20.82 34.60
N ARG A 121 -17.13 -19.92 34.39
CA ARG A 121 -18.05 -20.01 33.25
C ARG A 121 -17.34 -19.96 31.88
N LEU A 122 -16.29 -19.14 31.74
CA LEU A 122 -15.53 -19.05 30.50
C LEU A 122 -14.62 -20.26 30.25
N ALA A 123 -14.10 -20.89 31.32
CA ALA A 123 -13.28 -22.09 31.20
C ALA A 123 -14.09 -23.31 30.78
N HIS A 124 -15.35 -23.40 31.23
CA HIS A 124 -16.28 -24.49 30.91
C HIS A 124 -17.23 -24.16 29.74
N GLU A 125 -16.91 -23.15 28.95
CA GLU A 125 -17.73 -22.72 27.81
C GLU A 125 -17.58 -23.71 26.63
N THR A 126 -18.70 -24.19 26.09
CA THR A 126 -18.64 -25.04 24.87
C THR A 126 -18.27 -24.21 23.64
N PRO A 127 -17.72 -24.81 22.57
CA PRO A 127 -17.35 -24.07 21.35
C PRO A 127 -18.52 -23.26 20.77
N ASN A 128 -19.75 -23.78 20.80
CA ASN A 128 -20.95 -23.10 20.30
C ASN A 128 -21.34 -21.91 21.19
N GLN A 129 -21.27 -22.07 22.52
CA GLN A 129 -21.50 -20.98 23.46
C GLN A 129 -20.45 -19.87 23.27
N ARG A 130 -19.18 -20.24 23.09
CA ARG A 130 -18.08 -19.31 22.82
C ARG A 130 -18.29 -18.55 21.51
N ALA A 131 -18.65 -19.25 20.44
CA ALA A 131 -18.94 -18.61 19.16
C ALA A 131 -20.09 -17.60 19.31
N SER A 132 -21.20 -18.00 19.93
CA SER A 132 -22.37 -17.15 20.18
C SER A 132 -22.05 -15.93 21.05
N ARG A 133 -21.21 -16.10 22.09
CA ARG A 133 -20.75 -14.98 22.91
C ARG A 133 -19.87 -14.02 22.11
N LEU A 134 -18.95 -14.53 21.30
CA LEU A 134 -18.06 -13.69 20.48
C LEU A 134 -18.81 -12.95 19.37
N THR A 135 -19.82 -13.57 18.74
CA THR A 135 -20.67 -12.90 17.76
C THR A 135 -21.46 -11.76 18.40
N ALA A 136 -22.13 -12.02 19.53
CA ALA A 136 -22.84 -10.98 20.28
C ALA A 136 -21.91 -9.83 20.74
N LEU A 137 -20.66 -10.13 21.13
CA LEU A 137 -19.66 -9.12 21.48
C LEU A 137 -19.24 -8.27 20.26
N ARG A 138 -19.01 -8.89 19.10
CA ARG A 138 -18.68 -8.17 17.85
C ARG A 138 -19.83 -7.28 17.42
N GLU A 139 -21.07 -7.75 17.53
CA GLU A 139 -22.26 -6.98 17.19
C GLU A 139 -22.44 -5.77 18.11
N ARG A 140 -22.32 -5.96 19.43
CA ARG A 140 -22.33 -4.84 20.40
C ARG A 140 -21.21 -3.84 20.11
N GLN A 141 -20.03 -4.31 19.71
CA GLN A 141 -18.93 -3.44 19.31
C GLN A 141 -19.26 -2.67 18.02
N ARG A 142 -19.86 -3.33 17.03
CA ARG A 142 -20.30 -2.69 15.78
C ARG A 142 -21.31 -1.58 16.06
N ILE A 143 -22.33 -1.86 16.88
CA ILE A 143 -23.35 -0.89 17.27
C ILE A 143 -22.69 0.30 17.99
N ARG A 144 -21.81 0.05 18.97
CA ARG A 144 -21.10 1.12 19.70
C ARG A 144 -20.24 2.00 18.78
N LEU A 145 -19.54 1.39 17.81
CA LEU A 145 -18.72 2.14 16.86
C LEU A 145 -19.58 2.93 15.86
N ALA A 146 -20.75 2.42 15.51
CA ALA A 146 -21.69 3.11 14.62
C ALA A 146 -22.37 4.31 15.29
N SER A 147 -22.68 4.22 16.59
CA SER A 147 -23.26 5.30 17.39
C SER A 147 -22.23 6.23 18.05
N GLU A 148 -20.95 6.12 17.68
CA GLU A 148 -19.85 6.90 18.25
C GLU A 148 -19.95 8.38 17.81
N THR A 149 -19.89 9.31 18.77
CA THR A 149 -19.78 10.74 18.47
C THR A 149 -18.42 11.08 17.83
N PRO A 150 -18.30 12.16 17.05
CA PRO A 150 -17.01 12.54 16.44
C PRO A 150 -15.88 12.69 17.47
N ASP A 151 -16.15 13.23 18.65
CA ASP A 151 -15.16 13.39 19.72
C ASP A 151 -14.72 12.07 20.32
N GLN A 152 -15.66 11.14 20.56
CA GLN A 152 -15.33 9.79 21.01
C GLN A 152 -14.47 9.06 19.98
N ARG A 153 -14.80 9.20 18.68
CA ARG A 153 -14.02 8.63 17.58
C ARG A 153 -12.62 9.20 17.52
N ALA A 154 -12.47 10.52 17.67
CA ALA A 154 -11.17 11.18 17.71
C ALA A 154 -10.31 10.62 18.86
N LYS A 155 -10.84 10.61 20.08
CA LYS A 155 -10.15 10.06 21.28
C LYS A 155 -9.77 8.60 21.10
N ARG A 156 -10.64 7.76 20.54
CA ARG A 156 -10.35 6.35 20.26
C ARG A 156 -9.23 6.18 19.23
N LEU A 157 -9.25 6.95 18.15
CA LEU A 157 -8.22 6.89 17.11
C LEU A 157 -6.87 7.41 17.62
N GLU A 158 -6.88 8.44 18.45
CA GLU A 158 -5.70 8.96 19.13
C GLU A 158 -5.08 7.90 20.04
N ALA A 159 -5.85 7.29 20.94
CA ALA A 159 -5.38 6.21 21.80
C ALA A 159 -4.82 5.01 21.00
N LEU A 160 -5.40 4.69 19.84
CA LEU A 160 -4.88 3.66 18.94
C LEU A 160 -3.53 4.04 18.31
N ARG A 161 -3.38 5.30 17.87
CA ARG A 161 -2.12 5.84 17.35
C ARG A 161 -1.05 5.84 18.42
N ASP A 162 -1.36 6.23 19.65
CA ASP A 162 -0.40 6.25 20.76
C ASP A 162 0.04 4.86 21.15
N ARG A 163 -0.89 3.89 21.23
CA ARG A 163 -0.53 2.48 21.42
C ARG A 163 0.36 1.96 20.28
N GLN A 164 0.12 2.39 19.04
CA GLN A 164 0.97 2.01 17.91
C GLN A 164 2.36 2.63 18.01
N ARG A 165 2.45 3.93 18.33
CA ARG A 165 3.73 4.62 18.56
C ARG A 165 4.51 3.98 19.68
N TYR A 166 3.86 3.68 20.81
CA TYR A 166 4.47 2.98 21.94
C TYR A 166 5.05 1.63 21.53
N ARG A 167 4.27 0.79 20.81
CA ARG A 167 4.75 -0.51 20.31
C ARG A 167 5.94 -0.38 19.35
N LEU A 168 5.95 0.63 18.48
CA LEU A 168 7.05 0.86 17.54
C LEU A 168 8.31 1.40 18.23
N ALA A 169 8.14 2.22 19.27
CA ALA A 169 9.26 2.77 20.05
C ALA A 169 9.96 1.71 20.90
N HIS A 170 9.20 0.74 21.41
CA HIS A 170 9.71 -0.36 22.24
C HIS A 170 9.92 -1.66 21.44
N GLU A 171 9.98 -1.57 20.12
CA GLU A 171 10.22 -2.70 19.22
C GLU A 171 11.67 -3.18 19.37
N SER A 172 11.88 -4.48 19.60
CA SER A 172 13.24 -5.03 19.61
C SER A 172 13.88 -5.00 18.22
N GLY A 173 15.21 -5.04 18.13
CA GLY A 173 15.91 -5.05 16.83
C GLY A 173 15.44 -6.19 15.91
N GLN A 174 15.21 -7.38 16.46
CA GLN A 174 14.69 -8.53 15.72
C GLN A 174 13.24 -8.31 15.24
N GLN A 175 12.36 -7.77 16.09
CA GLN A 175 10.98 -7.46 15.70
C GLN A 175 10.95 -6.41 14.58
N ARG A 176 11.80 -5.38 14.69
CA ARG A 176 11.95 -4.34 13.66
C ARG A 176 12.44 -4.93 12.34
N ALA A 177 13.45 -5.79 12.38
CA ALA A 177 13.97 -6.47 11.20
C ALA A 177 12.88 -7.33 10.53
N ALA A 178 12.15 -8.13 11.30
CA ALA A 178 11.05 -8.95 10.80
C ALA A 178 9.92 -8.11 10.19
N ARG A 179 9.53 -7.00 10.85
CA ARG A 179 8.50 -6.08 10.32
C ARG A 179 8.93 -5.44 9.01
N LEU A 180 10.18 -4.97 8.93
CA LEU A 180 10.74 -4.39 7.70
C LEU A 180 10.85 -5.43 6.59
N ALA A 181 11.33 -6.65 6.90
CA ALA A 181 11.40 -7.75 5.95
C ALA A 181 10.02 -8.08 5.36
N GLY A 182 8.99 -8.20 6.20
CA GLY A 182 7.62 -8.43 5.73
C GLY A 182 7.04 -7.27 4.91
N LEU A 183 7.45 -6.02 5.18
CA LEU A 183 7.08 -4.87 4.34
C LEU A 183 7.75 -4.94 2.96
N TRP A 184 9.04 -5.25 2.92
CA TRP A 184 9.80 -5.43 1.68
C TRP A 184 9.27 -6.59 0.84
N GLU A 185 8.93 -7.71 1.47
CA GLU A 185 8.35 -8.87 0.80
C GLU A 185 7.01 -8.53 0.17
N ARG A 186 6.08 -7.91 0.92
CA ARG A 186 4.80 -7.44 0.37
C ARG A 186 4.99 -6.47 -0.80
N GLN A 187 5.98 -5.58 -0.72
CA GLN A 187 6.30 -4.66 -1.81
C GLN A 187 6.85 -5.40 -3.03
N ARG A 188 7.77 -6.36 -2.84
CA ARG A 188 8.30 -7.20 -3.91
C ARG A 188 7.21 -8.01 -4.58
N SER A 189 6.34 -8.68 -3.81
CA SER A 189 5.21 -9.44 -4.35
C SER A 189 4.30 -8.55 -5.18
N ARG A 190 3.95 -7.35 -4.69
CA ARG A 190 3.14 -6.38 -5.44
C ARG A 190 3.78 -5.96 -6.76
N LEU A 191 5.10 -5.74 -6.77
CA LEU A 191 5.83 -5.36 -7.98
C LEU A 191 5.99 -6.54 -8.95
N ALA A 192 6.10 -7.77 -8.45
CA ALA A 192 6.22 -8.97 -9.27
C ALA A 192 4.90 -9.30 -9.99
N THR A 193 3.75 -9.05 -9.34
CA THR A 193 2.42 -9.26 -9.92
C THR A 193 1.84 -8.01 -10.59
N GLU A 194 2.66 -6.99 -10.83
CA GLU A 194 2.22 -5.71 -11.41
C GLU A 194 1.87 -5.87 -12.90
N THR A 195 0.67 -5.44 -13.29
CA THR A 195 0.28 -5.41 -14.72
C THR A 195 1.01 -4.28 -15.46
N PRO A 196 1.18 -4.36 -16.80
CA PRO A 196 1.84 -3.30 -17.57
C PRO A 196 1.22 -1.91 -17.35
N ASP A 197 -0.11 -1.82 -17.24
CA ASP A 197 -0.81 -0.55 -16.98
C ASP A 197 -0.55 0.00 -15.58
N GLN A 198 -0.54 -0.86 -14.56
CA GLN A 198 -0.20 -0.47 -13.20
C GLN A 198 1.26 0.03 -13.14
N ARG A 199 2.16 -0.66 -13.83
CA ARG A 199 3.56 -0.25 -13.96
C ARG A 199 3.69 1.09 -14.66
N ALA A 200 2.97 1.32 -15.75
CA ALA A 200 2.97 2.59 -16.46
C ALA A 200 2.50 3.73 -15.56
N LYS A 201 1.37 3.55 -14.84
CA LYS A 201 0.86 4.53 -13.87
C LYS A 201 1.86 4.82 -12.75
N ARG A 202 2.50 3.78 -12.19
CA ARG A 202 3.52 3.93 -11.14
C ARG A 202 4.74 4.71 -11.65
N LEU A 203 5.25 4.37 -12.83
CA LEU A 203 6.39 5.07 -13.44
C LEU A 203 6.04 6.52 -13.78
N GLU A 204 4.82 6.79 -14.23
CA GLU A 204 4.38 8.15 -14.51
C GLU A 204 4.26 8.98 -13.24
N ALA A 205 3.68 8.43 -12.17
CA ALA A 205 3.67 9.09 -10.86
C ALA A 205 5.09 9.39 -10.34
N LEU A 206 6.05 8.48 -10.56
CA LEU A 206 7.45 8.71 -10.22
C LEU A 206 8.08 9.83 -11.06
N ARG A 207 7.82 9.87 -12.37
CA ARG A 207 8.28 10.95 -13.27
C ARG A 207 7.71 12.30 -12.86
N ILE A 208 6.42 12.37 -12.53
CA ILE A 208 5.76 13.61 -12.07
C ILE A 208 6.44 14.11 -10.79
N ARG A 209 6.61 13.25 -9.78
CA ARG A 209 7.32 13.61 -8.54
C ARG A 209 8.75 14.07 -8.80
N GLN A 210 9.46 13.40 -9.71
CA GLN A 210 10.82 13.79 -10.09
C GLN A 210 10.85 15.16 -10.77
N ARG A 211 9.92 15.43 -11.71
CA ARG A 211 9.78 16.74 -12.35
C ARG A 211 9.49 17.83 -11.34
N GLN A 212 8.56 17.61 -10.41
CA GLN A 212 8.26 18.55 -9.33
C GLN A 212 9.48 18.81 -8.45
N ARG A 213 10.22 17.76 -8.06
CA ARG A 213 11.46 17.91 -7.28
C ARG A 213 12.51 18.74 -8.01
N ILE A 214 12.69 18.53 -9.32
CA ILE A 214 13.65 19.28 -10.13
C ILE A 214 13.19 20.73 -10.36
N ALA A 215 11.89 20.96 -10.56
CA ALA A 215 11.33 22.30 -10.73
C ALA A 215 11.45 23.15 -9.47
N ASN A 216 11.30 22.52 -8.30
CA ASN A 216 11.41 23.18 -6.99
C ASN A 216 12.86 23.19 -6.44
N GLU A 217 13.85 22.78 -7.24
CA GLU A 217 15.25 22.70 -6.83
C GLU A 217 15.88 24.12 -6.75
N SER A 218 16.53 24.45 -5.64
CA SER A 218 17.29 25.71 -5.54
C SER A 218 18.56 25.67 -6.42
N ALA A 219 19.11 26.84 -6.77
CA ALA A 219 20.32 26.91 -7.59
C ALA A 219 21.51 26.14 -6.98
N GLU A 220 21.67 26.20 -5.66
CA GLU A 220 22.69 25.46 -4.91
C GLU A 220 22.47 23.95 -4.96
N GLN A 221 21.24 23.47 -4.71
CA GLN A 221 20.90 22.06 -4.82
C GLN A 221 21.17 21.54 -6.23
N ARG A 222 20.81 22.32 -7.25
CA ARG A 222 21.09 22.02 -8.65
C ARG A 222 22.58 21.95 -8.93
N ALA A 223 23.37 22.88 -8.41
CA ALA A 223 24.82 22.90 -8.57
C ALA A 223 25.45 21.64 -7.94
N MET A 224 25.05 21.28 -6.72
CA MET A 224 25.50 20.05 -6.05
C MET A 224 25.11 18.81 -6.84
N ARG A 225 23.85 18.68 -7.27
CA ARG A 225 23.39 17.54 -8.09
C ARG A 225 24.18 17.41 -9.39
N LEU A 226 24.45 18.52 -10.08
CA LEU A 226 25.25 18.52 -11.31
C LEU A 226 26.72 18.20 -11.04
N ALA A 227 27.29 18.67 -9.92
CA ALA A 227 28.65 18.35 -9.50
C ALA A 227 28.79 16.84 -9.22
N ASP A 228 27.85 16.25 -8.49
CA ASP A 228 27.79 14.81 -8.23
C ASP A 228 27.67 14.00 -9.51
N LEU A 229 26.80 14.43 -10.45
CA LEU A 229 26.67 13.79 -11.75
C LEU A 229 27.98 13.83 -12.56
N ARG A 230 28.66 14.97 -12.58
CA ARG A 230 29.98 15.12 -13.22
C ARG A 230 31.04 14.24 -12.55
N HIS A 231 31.05 14.18 -11.22
CA HIS A 231 31.99 13.36 -10.46
C HIS A 231 31.81 11.86 -10.76
N ARG A 232 30.56 11.36 -10.69
CA ARG A 232 30.23 9.97 -11.05
C ARG A 232 30.58 9.65 -12.50
N GLN A 233 30.39 10.61 -13.41
CA GLN A 233 30.76 10.45 -14.82
C GLN A 233 32.28 10.35 -14.98
N ARG A 234 33.06 11.19 -14.28
CA ARG A 234 34.53 11.13 -14.30
C ARG A 234 35.03 9.78 -13.81
N ILE A 235 34.51 9.28 -12.68
CA ILE A 235 34.87 7.95 -12.15
C ILE A 235 34.56 6.86 -13.18
N ARG A 236 33.38 6.89 -13.79
CA ARG A 236 32.99 5.89 -14.80
C ARG A 236 33.91 5.91 -16.03
N LEU A 237 34.31 7.10 -16.48
CA LEU A 237 35.20 7.26 -17.64
C LEU A 237 36.65 6.89 -17.32
N ALA A 238 37.13 7.17 -16.10
CA ALA A 238 38.46 6.78 -15.65
C ALA A 238 38.60 5.26 -15.55
N ASN A 239 37.55 4.57 -15.09
CA ASN A 239 37.51 3.12 -14.94
C ASN A 239 36.96 2.39 -16.20
N GLU A 240 36.90 3.07 -17.35
CA GLU A 240 36.36 2.51 -18.59
C GLU A 240 37.39 1.57 -19.26
N SER A 241 36.99 0.33 -19.56
CA SER A 241 37.83 -0.58 -20.35
C SER A 241 37.99 -0.08 -21.79
N PRO A 242 39.09 -0.43 -22.50
CA PRO A 242 39.33 0.04 -23.86
C PRO A 242 38.19 -0.35 -24.83
N GLU A 243 37.62 -1.54 -24.69
CA GLU A 243 36.47 -2.00 -25.48
C GLU A 243 35.22 -1.14 -25.24
N LYS A 244 34.87 -0.88 -23.97
CA LYS A 244 33.75 0.00 -23.61
C LYS A 244 33.96 1.41 -24.14
N ARG A 245 35.20 1.91 -24.08
CA ARG A 245 35.58 3.21 -24.64
C ARG A 245 35.40 3.24 -26.16
N ALA A 246 35.85 2.22 -26.88
CA ALA A 246 35.70 2.11 -28.33
C ALA A 246 34.21 2.12 -28.72
N SER A 247 33.41 1.25 -28.09
CA SER A 247 31.96 1.17 -28.30
C SER A 247 31.25 2.50 -28.00
N ARG A 248 31.61 3.18 -26.90
CA ARG A 248 31.05 4.50 -26.57
C ARG A 248 31.39 5.55 -27.63
N LEU A 249 32.64 5.58 -28.11
CA LEU A 249 33.08 6.54 -29.14
C LEU A 249 32.40 6.26 -30.48
N GLU A 250 32.23 5.00 -30.85
CA GLU A 250 31.49 4.60 -32.04
C GLU A 250 30.02 5.03 -31.96
N ALA A 251 29.34 4.74 -30.84
CA ALA A 251 27.97 5.17 -30.60
C ALA A 251 27.82 6.70 -30.58
N LEU A 252 28.86 7.45 -30.20
CA LEU A 252 28.89 8.91 -30.31
C LEU A 252 29.05 9.37 -31.76
N ARG A 253 29.92 8.73 -32.56
CA ARG A 253 30.09 9.02 -33.99
C ARG A 253 28.80 8.76 -34.77
N LEU A 254 28.13 7.64 -34.52
CA LEU A 254 26.87 7.29 -35.18
C LEU A 254 25.77 8.31 -34.85
N ARG A 255 25.61 8.68 -33.57
CA ARG A 255 24.66 9.73 -33.17
C ARG A 255 24.99 11.08 -33.79
N GLN A 256 26.27 11.41 -33.95
CA GLN A 256 26.69 12.64 -34.62
C GLN A 256 26.31 12.61 -36.11
N GLN A 257 26.55 11.49 -36.81
CA GLN A 257 26.17 11.32 -38.22
C GLN A 257 24.65 11.45 -38.39
N GLN A 258 23.86 10.78 -37.55
CA GLN A 258 22.40 10.88 -37.57
C GLN A 258 21.90 12.32 -37.33
N ARG A 259 22.50 13.04 -36.38
CA ARG A 259 22.20 14.46 -36.13
C ARG A 259 22.55 15.35 -37.32
N LEU A 260 23.65 15.09 -38.01
CA LEU A 260 24.05 15.87 -39.19
C LEU A 260 23.16 15.55 -40.41
N ALA A 261 22.73 14.29 -40.55
CA ALA A 261 21.83 13.87 -41.63
C ALA A 261 20.41 14.43 -41.47
N SER A 262 19.95 14.61 -40.23
CA SER A 262 18.64 15.19 -39.90
C SER A 262 18.66 16.72 -39.67
N GLU A 263 19.80 17.37 -39.94
CA GLU A 263 19.99 18.81 -39.72
C GLU A 263 19.16 19.63 -40.71
N SER A 264 18.38 20.60 -40.21
CA SER A 264 17.67 21.55 -41.08
C SER A 264 18.68 22.48 -41.80
N PRO A 265 18.34 23.07 -42.96
CA PRO A 265 19.27 23.95 -43.68
C PRO A 265 19.72 25.15 -42.83
N GLU A 266 18.82 25.71 -42.01
CA GLU A 266 19.13 26.79 -41.07
C GLU A 266 20.11 26.34 -39.98
N GLN A 267 19.87 25.17 -39.37
CA GLN A 267 20.78 24.60 -38.36
C GLN A 267 22.16 24.33 -38.97
N ARG A 268 22.22 23.83 -40.21
CA ARG A 268 23.46 23.61 -40.95
C ARG A 268 24.20 24.91 -41.20
N ALA A 269 23.50 25.95 -41.65
CA ALA A 269 24.09 27.27 -41.87
C ALA A 269 24.65 27.85 -40.55
N ALA A 270 23.87 27.80 -39.47
CA ALA A 270 24.30 28.25 -38.14
C ALA A 270 25.53 27.49 -37.64
N ARG A 271 25.57 26.16 -37.81
CA ARG A 271 26.73 25.33 -37.43
C ARG A 271 27.97 25.68 -38.24
N LEU A 272 27.85 25.87 -39.55
CA LEU A 272 28.96 26.26 -40.43
C LEU A 272 29.47 27.67 -40.11
N MET A 273 28.55 28.62 -39.86
CA MET A 273 28.91 29.96 -39.40
C MET A 273 29.66 29.91 -38.05
N ALA A 274 29.15 29.16 -37.08
CA ALA A 274 29.83 28.96 -35.79
C ALA A 274 31.20 28.27 -35.94
N ALA A 275 31.37 27.39 -36.92
CA ALA A 275 32.68 26.81 -37.25
C ALA A 275 33.63 27.86 -37.83
N ARG A 276 33.14 28.72 -38.74
CA ARG A 276 33.91 29.82 -39.35
C ARG A 276 34.35 30.85 -38.31
N ILE A 277 33.47 31.27 -37.42
CA ILE A 277 33.78 32.21 -36.32
C ILE A 277 34.87 31.62 -35.42
N ARG A 278 34.74 30.35 -35.02
CA ARG A 278 35.78 29.68 -34.21
C ARG A 278 37.12 29.59 -34.94
N GLN A 279 37.11 29.35 -36.24
CA GLN A 279 38.32 29.35 -37.04
C GLN A 279 38.97 30.74 -37.10
N GLN A 280 38.17 31.80 -37.29
CA GLN A 280 38.66 33.18 -37.29
C GLN A 280 39.26 33.56 -35.93
N GLN A 281 38.59 33.22 -34.83
CA GLN A 281 39.11 33.46 -33.48
C GLN A 281 40.45 32.74 -33.23
N ARG A 282 40.59 31.49 -33.69
CA ARG A 282 41.86 30.76 -33.61
C ARG A 282 42.98 31.45 -34.38
N LEU A 283 42.69 31.96 -35.57
CA LEU A 283 43.67 32.66 -36.39
C LEU A 283 44.03 34.06 -35.82
N ALA A 284 43.07 34.74 -35.20
CA ALA A 284 43.29 36.02 -34.53
C ALA A 284 44.18 35.85 -33.29
N ASN A 285 43.98 34.77 -32.53
CA ASN A 285 44.75 34.46 -31.32
C ASN A 285 46.05 33.68 -31.60
N GLU A 286 46.39 33.45 -32.87
CA GLU A 286 47.55 32.66 -33.28
C GLU A 286 48.85 33.38 -32.89
N SER A 287 49.74 32.70 -32.17
CA SER A 287 51.07 33.24 -31.87
C SER A 287 51.92 33.35 -33.14
N LYS A 288 52.99 34.16 -33.13
CA LYS A 288 53.89 34.29 -34.29
C LYS A 288 54.50 32.94 -34.71
N GLU A 289 54.86 32.12 -33.73
CA GLU A 289 55.43 30.78 -33.94
C GLU A 289 54.41 29.81 -34.53
N GLU A 290 53.18 29.80 -34.00
CA GLU A 290 52.08 29.00 -34.52
C GLU A 290 51.74 29.39 -35.96
N ARG A 291 51.74 30.69 -36.25
CA ARG A 291 51.52 31.24 -37.59
C ARG A 291 52.60 30.79 -38.56
N ALA A 292 53.87 30.88 -38.16
CA ALA A 292 54.99 30.40 -38.95
C ALA A 292 54.89 28.89 -39.22
N ALA A 293 54.55 28.09 -38.20
CA ALA A 293 54.35 26.65 -38.32
C ALA A 293 53.18 26.29 -39.25
N ARG A 294 52.06 27.03 -39.20
CA ARG A 294 50.93 26.85 -40.11
C ARG A 294 51.32 27.13 -41.56
N PHE A 295 52.02 28.24 -41.81
CA PHE A 295 52.51 28.56 -43.15
C PHE A 295 53.54 27.54 -43.65
N ALA A 296 54.45 27.06 -42.80
CA ALA A 296 55.38 25.98 -43.13
C ALA A 296 54.64 24.68 -43.47
N GLY A 297 53.59 24.33 -42.71
CA GLY A 297 52.72 23.18 -43.00
C GLY A 297 51.95 23.31 -44.32
N ILE A 298 51.47 24.51 -44.65
CA ILE A 298 50.84 24.79 -45.96
C ILE A 298 51.88 24.62 -47.09
N LYS A 299 53.09 25.16 -46.93
CA LYS A 299 54.19 24.98 -47.90
C LYS A 299 54.53 23.50 -48.09
N ARG A 300 54.62 22.72 -47.00
CA ARG A 300 54.89 21.27 -47.06
C ARG A 300 53.79 20.52 -47.81
N ARG A 301 52.51 20.81 -47.51
CA ARG A 301 51.37 20.20 -48.24
C ARG A 301 51.37 20.55 -49.72
N ARG A 302 51.65 21.80 -50.08
CA ARG A 302 51.77 22.22 -51.49
C ARG A 302 52.91 21.50 -52.22
N ARG A 303 54.07 21.31 -51.57
CA ARG A 303 55.19 20.54 -52.15
C ARG A 303 54.80 19.08 -52.40
N MET A 304 54.13 18.43 -51.43
CA MET A 304 53.66 17.05 -51.57
C MET A 304 52.57 16.90 -52.64
N SER A 305 51.67 17.87 -52.81
CA SER A 305 50.65 17.81 -53.86
C SER A 305 51.22 18.04 -55.27
N CYS A 306 52.25 18.87 -55.41
CA CYS A 306 52.93 19.10 -56.69
C CYS A 306 53.81 17.90 -57.11
N SER A 307 54.45 17.19 -56.17
CA SER A 307 55.23 15.98 -56.52
C SER A 307 54.34 14.82 -56.98
N THR A 308 53.11 14.71 -56.47
CA THR A 308 52.13 13.70 -56.93
C THR A 308 51.45 14.04 -58.26
N GLN A 309 51.49 15.29 -58.71
CA GLN A 309 50.95 15.71 -60.02
C GLN A 309 52.01 15.69 -61.13
N SER A 310 53.31 15.78 -60.81
CA SER A 310 54.40 15.74 -61.80
C SER A 310 54.75 14.33 -62.32
N SER A 311 54.23 13.25 -61.72
CA SER A 311 54.45 11.87 -62.20
C SER A 311 53.29 11.28 -62.99
N ALA A 312 52.28 12.08 -63.35
CA ALA A 312 51.12 11.66 -64.12
C ALA A 312 50.95 12.55 -65.36
N CYS A 313 51.88 12.44 -66.31
CA CYS A 313 51.62 12.79 -67.71
C CYS A 313 51.06 11.54 -68.42
N PRO A 314 49.90 11.61 -69.09
CA PRO A 314 49.38 10.52 -69.91
C PRO A 314 49.90 10.68 -71.34
N SER A 315 50.81 9.81 -71.76
CA SER A 315 51.03 9.52 -73.18
C SER A 315 51.29 8.03 -73.35
N LEU A 316 50.27 7.29 -73.76
CA LEU A 316 50.37 6.21 -74.75
C LEU A 316 48.99 5.58 -74.95
N SER A 317 48.53 5.71 -76.18
CA SER A 317 47.55 4.84 -76.81
C SER A 317 47.91 3.38 -76.56
N VAL A 318 47.08 2.69 -75.78
CA VAL A 318 46.90 1.24 -75.92
C VAL A 318 45.40 1.00 -76.03
N TYR A 319 45.00 0.59 -77.22
CA TYR A 319 43.70 0.01 -77.52
C TYR A 319 43.50 -1.20 -76.60
N VAL A 320 42.62 -1.10 -75.60
CA VAL A 320 42.17 -2.24 -74.80
C VAL A 320 40.74 -2.58 -75.26
N PRO A 321 40.49 -3.80 -75.74
CA PRO A 321 39.21 -4.18 -76.34
C PRO A 321 38.09 -4.05 -75.30
N ARG A 322 36.94 -3.54 -75.76
CA ARG A 322 35.69 -3.55 -75.00
C ARG A 322 35.38 -4.98 -74.57
N LYS A 323 35.61 -5.30 -73.29
CA LYS A 323 35.00 -6.47 -72.66
C LYS A 323 33.47 -6.28 -72.68
N PRO A 324 32.69 -7.30 -73.03
CA PRO A 324 31.25 -7.23 -73.03
C PRO A 324 30.74 -6.89 -71.63
N LEU A 325 29.72 -6.03 -71.57
CA LEU A 325 29.01 -5.67 -70.36
C LEU A 325 28.60 -6.96 -69.60
N PRO A 326 28.95 -7.12 -68.32
CA PRO A 326 28.34 -8.15 -67.51
C PRO A 326 26.82 -7.86 -67.44
N PRO A 327 25.97 -8.91 -67.53
CA PRO A 327 24.54 -8.72 -67.44
C PRO A 327 24.19 -8.02 -66.13
N LEU A 328 23.25 -7.08 -66.21
CA LEU A 328 22.66 -6.39 -65.07
C LEU A 328 22.39 -7.42 -63.97
N LEU A 329 23.14 -7.32 -62.86
CA LEU A 329 22.81 -8.04 -61.64
C LEU A 329 21.40 -7.60 -61.26
N ARG A 330 20.43 -8.49 -61.49
CA ARG A 330 19.08 -8.38 -60.95
C ARG A 330 19.21 -8.01 -59.49
N SER A 331 18.54 -6.92 -59.12
CA SER A 331 18.29 -6.56 -57.73
C SER A 331 17.90 -7.82 -56.93
N PRO A 332 18.51 -8.07 -55.77
CA PRO A 332 18.17 -9.22 -54.95
C PRO A 332 16.67 -9.20 -54.65
N PRO A 333 15.99 -10.37 -54.65
CA PRO A 333 14.59 -10.43 -54.28
C PRO A 333 14.38 -9.87 -52.87
N PRO A 334 13.23 -9.24 -52.60
CA PRO A 334 12.92 -8.75 -51.26
C PRO A 334 13.06 -9.88 -50.24
N ALA A 335 13.66 -9.56 -49.10
CA ALA A 335 13.87 -10.51 -48.02
C ALA A 335 12.53 -11.20 -47.66
N PRO A 336 12.52 -12.54 -47.45
CA PRO A 336 11.32 -13.24 -47.05
C PRO A 336 10.80 -12.66 -45.73
N PRO A 337 9.46 -12.63 -45.53
CA PRO A 337 8.89 -12.19 -44.26
C PRO A 337 9.48 -13.04 -43.12
N PRO A 338 9.69 -12.43 -41.94
CA PRO A 338 10.24 -13.14 -40.80
C PRO A 338 9.41 -14.38 -40.52
N THR A 339 10.07 -15.54 -40.47
CA THR A 339 9.43 -16.78 -40.04
C THR A 339 8.85 -16.55 -38.64
N PRO A 340 7.62 -17.02 -38.36
CA PRO A 340 7.07 -16.95 -37.03
C PRO A 340 8.02 -17.68 -36.09
N PHE A 341 8.55 -16.95 -35.11
CA PHE A 341 9.36 -17.52 -34.04
C PHE A 341 8.57 -18.67 -33.42
N HIS A 342 9.04 -19.91 -33.63
CA HIS A 342 8.64 -21.02 -32.79
C HIS A 342 9.16 -20.71 -31.39
N THR A 343 8.27 -20.19 -30.55
CA THR A 343 8.47 -20.11 -29.11
C THR A 343 8.78 -21.53 -28.62
N PRO A 344 9.95 -21.78 -28.00
CA PRO A 344 10.18 -23.05 -27.33
C PRO A 344 9.09 -23.23 -26.26
N PRO A 345 8.55 -24.45 -26.09
CA PRO A 345 7.53 -24.70 -25.09
C PRO A 345 8.07 -24.32 -23.70
N SER A 346 7.28 -23.53 -22.99
CA SER A 346 7.54 -23.10 -21.62
C SER A 346 7.88 -24.32 -20.74
N PRO A 347 8.88 -24.25 -19.85
CA PRO A 347 9.28 -25.35 -18.96
C PRO A 347 8.22 -25.77 -17.92
N ASN A 348 7.00 -25.23 -17.99
CA ASN A 348 5.91 -25.53 -17.06
C ASN A 348 4.93 -26.62 -17.55
N HIS A 349 5.17 -27.25 -18.71
CA HIS A 349 4.29 -28.33 -19.18
C HIS A 349 4.65 -29.73 -18.65
N ALA A 350 5.89 -29.93 -18.17
CA ALA A 350 6.33 -31.21 -17.60
C ALA A 350 5.75 -31.51 -16.21
N ALA A 351 5.33 -30.48 -15.45
CA ALA A 351 4.79 -30.65 -14.10
C ALA A 351 3.30 -31.04 -14.05
N LYS A 352 2.57 -31.02 -15.17
CA LYS A 352 1.14 -31.37 -15.23
C LYS A 352 0.84 -32.79 -15.74
N GLN A 353 1.83 -33.53 -16.25
CA GLN A 353 1.61 -34.91 -16.70
C GLN A 353 1.96 -35.98 -15.66
N ALA A 354 2.59 -35.61 -14.53
CA ALA A 354 2.92 -36.56 -13.47
C ALA A 354 1.77 -36.87 -12.49
N PHE A 355 0.60 -36.23 -12.62
CA PHE A 355 -0.54 -36.40 -11.70
C PHE A 355 -1.71 -37.22 -12.27
N ARG A 356 -1.54 -37.89 -13.43
CA ARG A 356 -2.57 -38.76 -14.04
C ARG A 356 -2.21 -40.25 -14.11
N ARG A 357 -1.26 -40.70 -13.29
CA ARG A 357 -0.91 -42.13 -13.17
C ARG A 357 -0.84 -42.56 -11.70
N THR A 358 -1.92 -42.34 -10.97
CA THR A 358 -2.28 -43.04 -9.73
C THR A 358 -3.74 -42.73 -9.44
N GLY A 359 -4.61 -43.58 -9.96
CA GLY A 359 -6.06 -43.57 -9.77
C GLY A 359 -6.57 -44.92 -10.19
#